data_AF-A0A6P1JHG0-F1
#
_entry.id   AF-A0A6P1JHG0-F1
#
_cell.length_a   1.000
_cell.length_b   1.000
_cell.length_c   1.000
_cell.angle_alpha   90.00
_cell.angle_beta   90.00
_cell.angle_gamma   90.00
#
_symmetry.space_group_name_H-M   'P 1'
#
loop_
_entity.id
_entity.type
_entity.pdbx_description
1 polymer ?
#
loop_
_entity_poly.entity_id
_entity_poly.type
_entity_poly.pdbx_seq_one_letter_code
_entity_poly.pdbx_strand_id
1 'polypeptide(L)'
;MGKKRNQGRSGNGRSGGSGGQGGGRTAETALMVRFRSWYRSHLADVAVLHEHLDVDEAVEVLTDLFAMTRDLRPRGSFAQPDAELLEAVFDQIEADLSGEESEADLDDTLFTVAEVVEHFLDFLTDEDLWTGTDEELDECQAVLDEVLDLAGSFVEAVLDDLLEFDEVPDAEMLSAARATALVHAADVVVEHLAATDGATVSERAAREIVVEAGVSSAGSSPSDDAVRIPVSAWWDALVASAVLDADGSTASLGESAPLWRSSDAHEASVERIAYIARFVELWLVSAQEALAAADTENGAFSPRERAITTTDAVLVRIAVACQAQIHEGLVVGELVDELAADLDVSLEDALDERERMVGAAERMLDDAAELGLLLHSPEFGYVLPEGLQPVLASVVRASIVLLGARDATRLEILDEATEDTDSAYALHVSLLGTKPVVWRRLELSSESSLRDLHLALQLSLGWTDAQPHFFSVGVPDEEQAPIGSPADAEELGSDLVDEGGVALAEVLESVGDELFYVYDLEDEWRHVIRLESVSPLGAALPRCTGARGAAPLDAPGGPAAWADTVRAATDPSSADHAEALDALGLAPEATFDPASVDVDGINRSLGLLRAAV
;
A
#
# COMPACT_ATOMS: atom_id res chain seq x y z
N MET A 1 -39.15 -84.27 6.57
CA MET A 1 -38.68 -84.13 7.97
C MET A 1 -37.90 -82.82 8.02
N GLY A 2 -38.06 -81.89 8.96
CA GLY A 2 -39.04 -81.75 10.05
C GLY A 2 -39.49 -80.27 10.19
N LYS A 3 -40.57 -80.02 10.96
CA LYS A 3 -41.15 -78.68 11.18
C LYS A 3 -40.60 -78.01 12.45
N LYS A 4 -40.60 -76.67 12.47
CA LYS A 4 -40.85 -75.71 13.61
C LYS A 4 -39.82 -74.57 13.63
N ARG A 5 -40.15 -73.32 14.03
CA ARG A 5 -41.45 -72.61 14.07
C ARG A 5 -41.17 -71.09 14.14
N ASN A 6 -42.10 -70.29 13.61
CA ASN A 6 -42.06 -68.83 13.51
C ASN A 6 -42.16 -68.09 14.87
N GLN A 7 -41.42 -66.97 15.02
CA GLN A 7 -41.60 -65.80 15.92
C GLN A 7 -40.32 -64.92 15.83
N GLY A 8 -40.33 -63.60 15.57
CA GLY A 8 -41.35 -62.69 15.04
C GLY A 8 -40.94 -61.20 15.20
N ARG A 9 -41.18 -60.37 14.16
CA ARG A 9 -41.36 -58.88 14.18
C ARG A 9 -40.26 -58.07 14.90
N SER A 10 -39.35 -57.37 14.20
CA SER A 10 -39.54 -56.04 13.57
C SER A 10 -38.28 -55.73 12.73
N GLY A 11 -38.25 -54.91 11.68
CA GLY A 11 -39.26 -54.12 10.97
C GLY A 11 -38.51 -53.17 10.00
N ASN A 12 -38.97 -53.05 8.75
CA ASN A 12 -38.41 -52.26 7.64
C ASN A 12 -36.91 -52.49 7.31
N GLY A 13 -36.48 -52.73 6.07
CA GLY A 13 -37.11 -52.36 4.81
C GLY A 13 -36.21 -51.38 4.07
N ARG A 14 -35.14 -51.88 3.45
CA ARG A 14 -34.25 -51.10 2.59
C ARG A 14 -34.20 -51.75 1.20
N SER A 15 -35.14 -51.35 0.34
CA SER A 15 -34.81 -51.11 -1.07
C SER A 15 -33.73 -50.03 -1.06
N GLY A 16 -32.60 -50.21 -1.74
CA GLY A 16 -32.51 -50.05 -3.18
C GLY A 16 -31.84 -48.68 -3.44
N GLY A 17 -30.73 -48.68 -4.17
CA GLY A 17 -29.91 -47.48 -4.33
C GLY A 17 -28.52 -47.83 -4.84
N SER A 18 -28.36 -47.75 -6.15
CA SER A 18 -27.05 -47.65 -6.81
C SER A 18 -26.66 -46.17 -6.86
N GLY A 19 -25.45 -45.80 -6.43
CA GLY A 19 -24.92 -44.44 -6.59
C GLY A 19 -23.77 -44.12 -5.64
N GLY A 20 -22.84 -43.26 -6.07
CA GLY A 20 -21.90 -42.57 -5.18
C GLY A 20 -20.48 -43.14 -5.05
N GLN A 21 -19.74 -43.29 -6.15
CA GLN A 21 -18.26 -43.38 -6.07
C GLN A 21 -17.52 -42.52 -7.12
N GLY A 22 -18.21 -42.03 -8.16
CA GLY A 22 -17.81 -40.83 -8.90
C GLY A 22 -18.53 -39.61 -8.29
N GLY A 23 -18.17 -39.27 -7.06
CA GLY A 23 -18.78 -38.17 -6.29
C GLY A 23 -17.73 -37.30 -5.61
N GLY A 24 -16.79 -37.89 -4.85
CA GLY A 24 -15.74 -37.15 -4.13
C GLY A 24 -14.83 -36.34 -5.05
N ARG A 25 -14.09 -37.00 -5.97
CA ARG A 25 -13.29 -36.30 -6.99
C ARG A 25 -14.10 -35.33 -7.84
N THR A 26 -15.40 -35.57 -7.99
CA THR A 26 -16.30 -34.71 -8.76
C THR A 26 -16.75 -33.49 -7.96
N ALA A 27 -16.77 -33.59 -6.63
CA ALA A 27 -17.00 -32.49 -5.71
C ALA A 27 -15.71 -31.67 -5.51
N GLU A 28 -14.56 -32.32 -5.30
CA GLU A 28 -13.25 -31.65 -5.26
C GLU A 28 -12.96 -30.93 -6.59
N THR A 29 -13.11 -31.58 -7.74
CA THR A 29 -12.95 -30.90 -9.04
C THR A 29 -14.04 -29.84 -9.28
N ALA A 30 -15.25 -29.98 -8.74
CA ALA A 30 -16.23 -28.89 -8.81
C ALA A 30 -15.87 -27.72 -7.89
N LEU A 31 -15.26 -28.00 -6.73
CA LEU A 31 -14.77 -27.02 -5.77
C LEU A 31 -13.55 -26.29 -6.34
N MET A 32 -12.57 -26.99 -6.91
CA MET A 32 -11.44 -26.38 -7.62
C MET A 32 -11.87 -25.63 -8.89
N VAL A 33 -12.96 -26.04 -9.56
CA VAL A 33 -13.53 -25.24 -10.67
C VAL A 33 -14.29 -24.02 -10.15
N ARG A 34 -14.88 -24.07 -8.96
CA ARG A 34 -15.49 -22.92 -8.29
C ARG A 34 -14.43 -21.99 -7.75
N PHE A 35 -13.45 -22.44 -6.97
CA PHE A 35 -12.27 -21.67 -6.57
C PHE A 35 -11.54 -21.09 -7.79
N ARG A 36 -11.23 -21.88 -8.83
CA ARG A 36 -10.65 -21.33 -10.08
C ARG A 36 -11.54 -20.30 -10.79
N SER A 37 -12.84 -20.22 -10.48
CA SER A 37 -13.76 -19.21 -11.00
C SER A 37 -13.92 -18.02 -10.05
N TRP A 38 -13.96 -18.28 -8.75
CA TRP A 38 -14.02 -17.30 -7.67
C TRP A 38 -12.69 -16.58 -7.56
N TYR A 39 -11.55 -17.27 -7.51
CA TYR A 39 -10.20 -16.70 -7.47
C TYR A 39 -9.84 -15.95 -8.76
N ARG A 40 -10.50 -16.27 -9.89
CA ARG A 40 -10.42 -15.43 -11.10
C ARG A 40 -11.30 -14.17 -11.02
N SER A 41 -12.36 -14.19 -10.21
CA SER A 41 -12.90 -12.96 -9.63
C SER A 41 -11.81 -12.43 -8.70
N HIS A 42 -11.61 -13.00 -7.50
CA HIS A 42 -10.75 -12.53 -6.41
C HIS A 42 -9.34 -11.97 -6.78
N LEU A 43 -8.75 -12.30 -7.94
CA LEU A 43 -7.54 -11.63 -8.46
C LEU A 43 -7.77 -10.48 -9.45
N ALA A 44 -8.85 -10.50 -10.24
CA ALA A 44 -9.38 -9.26 -10.82
C ALA A 44 -9.85 -8.29 -9.72
N ASP A 45 -10.08 -8.85 -8.55
CA ASP A 45 -10.48 -8.22 -7.32
C ASP A 45 -9.23 -7.67 -6.66
N VAL A 46 -8.43 -8.39 -5.86
CA VAL A 46 -7.29 -7.91 -5.00
C VAL A 46 -6.07 -7.29 -5.74
N ALA A 47 -6.26 -6.59 -6.85
CA ALA A 47 -5.25 -6.32 -7.88
C ALA A 47 -4.30 -5.09 -7.72
N VAL A 48 -4.18 -4.38 -6.59
CA VAL A 48 -3.24 -3.23 -6.52
C VAL A 48 -2.48 -2.88 -5.21
N LEU A 49 -2.07 -3.85 -4.37
CA LEU A 49 -0.92 -3.63 -3.44
C LEU A 49 0.17 -4.72 -3.48
N HIS A 50 -0.14 -5.99 -3.83
CA HIS A 50 0.86 -7.07 -3.89
C HIS A 50 0.79 -7.90 -5.20
N GLU A 51 1.89 -8.54 -5.59
CA GLU A 51 1.98 -9.41 -6.79
C GLU A 51 1.45 -10.83 -6.49
N HIS A 52 0.12 -10.97 -6.39
CA HIS A 52 -0.53 -12.27 -6.19
C HIS A 52 -0.28 -13.29 -7.34
N LEU A 53 -0.30 -14.58 -7.01
CA LEU A 53 -0.14 -15.68 -7.98
C LEU A 53 -1.12 -15.65 -9.17
N ASP A 54 -0.76 -16.27 -10.29
CA ASP A 54 -1.71 -16.49 -11.38
C ASP A 54 -2.77 -17.57 -11.04
N VAL A 55 -3.97 -17.44 -11.62
CA VAL A 55 -5.12 -18.32 -11.31
C VAL A 55 -4.85 -19.81 -11.58
N ASP A 56 -3.99 -20.13 -12.53
CA ASP A 56 -3.64 -21.51 -12.85
C ASP A 56 -2.56 -22.03 -11.88
N GLU A 57 -1.63 -21.17 -11.45
CA GLU A 57 -0.61 -21.44 -10.42
C GLU A 57 -1.24 -21.65 -9.03
N ALA A 58 -2.08 -20.72 -8.54
CA ALA A 58 -2.77 -20.89 -7.26
C ALA A 58 -3.72 -22.10 -7.22
N VAL A 59 -4.31 -22.48 -8.37
CA VAL A 59 -5.10 -23.70 -8.47
C VAL A 59 -4.22 -24.95 -8.52
N GLU A 60 -2.97 -24.86 -8.98
CA GLU A 60 -1.97 -25.92 -8.87
C GLU A 60 -1.55 -26.09 -7.39
N VAL A 61 -1.15 -24.99 -6.72
CA VAL A 61 -0.88 -24.94 -5.27
C VAL A 61 -2.03 -25.56 -4.48
N LEU A 62 -3.25 -25.05 -4.63
CA LEU A 62 -4.42 -25.57 -3.91
C LEU A 62 -4.74 -27.03 -4.27
N THR A 63 -4.52 -27.46 -5.53
CA THR A 63 -4.69 -28.87 -5.91
C THR A 63 -3.71 -29.78 -5.17
N ASP A 64 -2.49 -29.31 -4.91
CA ASP A 64 -1.46 -30.03 -4.18
C ASP A 64 -1.69 -29.98 -2.65
N LEU A 65 -2.21 -28.88 -2.09
CA LEU A 65 -2.72 -28.84 -0.70
C LEU A 65 -3.85 -29.87 -0.49
N PHE A 66 -4.81 -29.93 -1.42
CA PHE A 66 -5.85 -30.98 -1.46
C PHE A 66 -5.29 -32.39 -1.69
N ALA A 67 -4.05 -32.54 -2.17
CA ALA A 67 -3.37 -33.83 -2.28
C ALA A 67 -2.66 -34.22 -0.98
N MET A 68 -1.86 -33.32 -0.43
CA MET A 68 -1.09 -33.47 0.81
C MET A 68 -1.99 -33.83 2.01
N THR A 69 -3.09 -33.09 2.17
CA THR A 69 -4.05 -33.25 3.28
C THR A 69 -4.75 -34.61 3.35
N ARG A 70 -4.69 -35.43 2.29
CA ARG A 70 -5.24 -36.80 2.30
C ARG A 70 -4.41 -37.80 3.11
N ASP A 71 -3.12 -37.52 3.31
CA ASP A 71 -2.19 -38.39 4.05
C ASP A 71 -1.83 -37.83 5.46
N LEU A 72 -2.18 -36.57 5.74
CA LEU A 72 -2.06 -35.92 7.06
C LEU A 72 -3.00 -36.52 8.13
N ARG A 73 -2.80 -36.11 9.39
CA ARG A 73 -3.57 -36.58 10.56
C ARG A 73 -3.86 -35.46 11.56
N PRO A 74 -4.70 -34.49 11.18
CA PRO A 74 -6.09 -34.60 11.62
C PRO A 74 -7.00 -35.37 10.65
N ARG A 75 -8.29 -35.54 11.01
CA ARG A 75 -9.33 -36.03 10.07
C ARG A 75 -10.14 -34.87 9.51
N GLY A 76 -9.45 -33.87 8.99
CA GLY A 76 -10.05 -32.79 8.23
C GLY A 76 -10.36 -33.19 6.80
N SER A 77 -10.88 -32.22 6.06
CA SER A 77 -11.03 -32.26 4.60
C SER A 77 -10.74 -30.85 4.15
N PHE A 78 -9.71 -30.60 3.36
CA PHE A 78 -9.36 -29.22 2.95
C PHE A 78 -10.47 -28.49 2.16
N ALA A 79 -11.59 -29.15 1.82
CA ALA A 79 -12.83 -28.47 1.42
C ALA A 79 -13.54 -27.68 2.53
N GLN A 80 -13.13 -27.88 3.79
CA GLN A 80 -13.58 -27.30 5.06
C GLN A 80 -12.39 -27.44 6.03
N PRO A 81 -11.34 -26.61 5.88
CA PRO A 81 -10.20 -26.63 6.78
C PRO A 81 -10.63 -26.22 8.20
N ASP A 82 -9.82 -26.62 9.17
CA ASP A 82 -9.84 -26.15 10.55
C ASP A 82 -8.39 -25.77 10.93
N ALA A 83 -8.20 -24.97 11.99
CA ALA A 83 -6.86 -24.50 12.38
C ALA A 83 -5.87 -25.65 12.59
N GLU A 84 -6.29 -26.74 13.26
CA GLU A 84 -5.46 -27.96 13.46
C GLU A 84 -5.02 -28.60 12.12
N LEU A 85 -5.80 -28.45 11.04
CA LEU A 85 -5.43 -28.91 9.69
C LEU A 85 -4.50 -27.91 8.98
N LEU A 86 -4.69 -26.60 9.14
CA LEU A 86 -3.83 -25.58 8.54
C LEU A 86 -2.43 -25.60 9.16
N GLU A 87 -2.33 -25.58 10.49
CA GLU A 87 -1.07 -25.80 11.24
C GLU A 87 -0.33 -27.05 10.70
N ALA A 88 -1.03 -28.18 10.60
CA ALA A 88 -0.46 -29.45 10.14
C ALA A 88 -0.09 -29.48 8.64
N VAL A 89 -0.52 -28.50 7.84
CA VAL A 89 -0.13 -28.32 6.44
C VAL A 89 1.15 -27.48 6.36
N PHE A 90 1.22 -26.34 7.05
CA PHE A 90 2.42 -25.51 7.09
C PHE A 90 3.61 -26.25 7.75
N ASP A 91 3.38 -26.94 8.88
CA ASP A 91 4.34 -27.87 9.51
C ASP A 91 4.95 -28.87 8.51
N GLN A 92 4.13 -29.37 7.58
CA GLN A 92 4.55 -30.39 6.61
C GLN A 92 5.31 -29.79 5.43
N ILE A 93 4.95 -28.57 5.00
CA ILE A 93 5.68 -27.81 3.97
C ILE A 93 7.06 -27.44 4.49
N GLU A 94 7.14 -26.86 5.70
CA GLU A 94 8.42 -26.55 6.36
C GLU A 94 9.26 -27.83 6.52
N ALA A 95 8.66 -28.94 6.96
CA ALA A 95 9.38 -30.22 7.14
C ALA A 95 9.87 -30.88 5.84
N ASP A 96 9.21 -30.64 4.69
CA ASP A 96 9.62 -31.19 3.40
C ASP A 96 10.65 -30.32 2.68
N LEU A 97 10.61 -28.99 2.87
CA LEU A 97 11.56 -28.03 2.28
C LEU A 97 12.83 -27.81 3.13
N SER A 98 12.74 -27.98 4.46
CA SER A 98 13.86 -27.78 5.41
C SER A 98 15.04 -28.73 5.18
N GLY A 99 15.97 -28.27 4.33
CA GLY A 99 17.21 -28.96 3.99
C GLY A 99 17.42 -29.23 2.50
N GLU A 100 16.47 -28.86 1.63
CA GLU A 100 16.64 -28.90 0.17
C GLU A 100 16.77 -27.50 -0.49
N GLU A 101 16.19 -26.45 0.09
CA GLU A 101 16.15 -25.07 -0.47
C GLU A 101 16.77 -24.01 0.49
N SER A 102 16.82 -22.72 0.09
CA SER A 102 17.31 -21.64 0.96
C SER A 102 16.20 -21.01 1.80
N GLU A 103 16.57 -20.23 2.82
CA GLU A 103 15.63 -19.60 3.77
C GLU A 103 14.64 -18.67 3.03
N ALA A 104 15.13 -17.84 2.11
CA ALA A 104 14.28 -17.01 1.25
C ALA A 104 13.38 -17.80 0.29
N ASP A 105 13.83 -18.93 -0.28
CA ASP A 105 12.97 -19.76 -1.14
C ASP A 105 11.82 -20.41 -0.33
N LEU A 106 12.08 -20.72 0.95
CA LEU A 106 11.09 -21.24 1.89
C LEU A 106 10.07 -20.16 2.26
N ASP A 107 10.52 -18.95 2.59
CA ASP A 107 9.66 -17.84 2.98
C ASP A 107 8.76 -17.38 1.82
N ASP A 108 9.31 -17.24 0.60
CA ASP A 108 8.53 -17.00 -0.64
C ASP A 108 7.43 -18.08 -0.81
N THR A 109 7.76 -19.34 -0.56
CA THR A 109 6.83 -20.47 -0.68
C THR A 109 5.77 -20.46 0.42
N LEU A 110 6.12 -20.11 1.65
CA LEU A 110 5.19 -20.02 2.78
C LEU A 110 4.22 -18.86 2.59
N PHE A 111 4.71 -17.68 2.20
CA PHE A 111 3.88 -16.52 1.83
C PHE A 111 2.88 -16.90 0.71
N THR A 112 3.40 -17.46 -0.39
CA THR A 112 2.61 -17.92 -1.53
C THR A 112 1.51 -18.92 -1.12
N VAL A 113 1.80 -19.83 -0.18
CA VAL A 113 0.81 -20.80 0.29
C VAL A 113 -0.19 -20.15 1.26
N ALA A 114 0.25 -19.27 2.16
CA ALA A 114 -0.61 -18.56 3.09
C ALA A 114 -1.63 -17.70 2.33
N GLU A 115 -1.18 -16.88 1.39
CA GLU A 115 -2.01 -16.10 0.45
C GLU A 115 -3.05 -17.00 -0.24
N VAL A 116 -2.64 -18.12 -0.85
CA VAL A 116 -3.58 -19.04 -1.52
C VAL A 116 -4.57 -19.70 -0.55
N VAL A 117 -4.22 -19.87 0.73
CA VAL A 117 -5.10 -20.46 1.74
C VAL A 117 -6.07 -19.42 2.33
N GLU A 118 -5.62 -18.18 2.56
CA GLU A 118 -6.46 -17.04 2.94
C GLU A 118 -7.59 -16.84 1.92
N HIS A 119 -7.21 -16.67 0.66
CA HIS A 119 -8.13 -16.62 -0.45
C HIS A 119 -9.01 -17.89 -0.55
N PHE A 120 -8.52 -19.05 -0.12
CA PHE A 120 -9.36 -20.26 -0.09
C PHE A 120 -10.35 -20.29 1.09
N LEU A 121 -10.07 -19.63 2.21
CA LEU A 121 -11.03 -19.42 3.29
C LEU A 121 -12.10 -18.42 2.88
N ASP A 122 -11.70 -17.27 2.30
CA ASP A 122 -12.62 -16.27 1.75
C ASP A 122 -13.56 -16.89 0.73
N PHE A 123 -13.02 -17.70 -0.20
CA PHE A 123 -13.82 -18.50 -1.13
C PHE A 123 -14.88 -19.38 -0.44
N LEU A 124 -14.56 -19.98 0.69
CA LEU A 124 -15.53 -20.80 1.41
C LEU A 124 -16.60 -19.94 2.08
N THR A 125 -16.23 -18.79 2.64
CA THR A 125 -17.14 -17.84 3.28
C THR A 125 -18.07 -17.18 2.24
N ASP A 126 -17.51 -16.52 1.22
CA ASP A 126 -18.21 -15.82 0.15
C ASP A 126 -19.24 -16.68 -0.59
N GLU A 127 -18.91 -17.95 -0.87
CA GLU A 127 -19.76 -18.83 -1.69
C GLU A 127 -20.77 -19.66 -0.87
N ASP A 128 -21.04 -19.28 0.40
CA ASP A 128 -21.88 -19.99 1.37
C ASP A 128 -21.46 -21.47 1.54
N LEU A 129 -20.15 -21.75 1.49
CA LEU A 129 -19.59 -23.10 1.57
C LEU A 129 -18.98 -23.42 2.92
N TRP A 130 -18.61 -22.42 3.71
CA TRP A 130 -18.22 -22.58 5.10
C TRP A 130 -19.37 -23.18 5.91
N THR A 131 -19.04 -24.19 6.72
CA THR A 131 -19.99 -24.89 7.60
C THR A 131 -19.51 -24.99 9.05
N GLY A 132 -18.37 -24.39 9.36
CA GLY A 132 -17.92 -24.13 10.72
C GLY A 132 -18.64 -22.93 11.34
N THR A 133 -18.17 -22.51 12.51
CA THR A 133 -18.56 -21.24 13.14
C THR A 133 -17.63 -20.10 12.77
N ASP A 134 -18.06 -18.87 12.99
CA ASP A 134 -17.24 -17.66 12.87
C ASP A 134 -15.97 -17.78 13.74
N GLU A 135 -16.12 -18.23 15.00
CA GLU A 135 -15.01 -18.54 15.93
C GLU A 135 -14.05 -19.64 15.40
N GLU A 136 -14.49 -20.52 14.48
CA GLU A 136 -13.62 -21.54 13.83
C GLU A 136 -12.95 -20.97 12.55
N LEU A 137 -13.47 -19.87 11.99
CA LEU A 137 -12.89 -19.14 10.86
C LEU A 137 -11.83 -18.14 11.36
N ASP A 138 -12.13 -17.39 12.42
CA ASP A 138 -11.19 -16.53 13.14
C ASP A 138 -9.94 -17.33 13.58
N GLU A 139 -10.15 -18.55 14.11
CA GLU A 139 -9.06 -19.49 14.46
C GLU A 139 -8.23 -19.93 13.23
N CYS A 140 -8.79 -19.93 12.02
CA CYS A 140 -8.05 -20.23 10.79
C CYS A 140 -7.30 -19.01 10.25
N GLN A 141 -7.87 -17.81 10.33
CA GLN A 141 -7.22 -16.56 9.92
C GLN A 141 -5.99 -16.26 10.80
N ALA A 142 -6.11 -16.41 12.12
CA ALA A 142 -4.98 -16.21 13.04
C ALA A 142 -3.76 -17.12 12.76
N VAL A 143 -3.95 -18.29 12.13
CA VAL A 143 -2.85 -19.18 11.68
C VAL A 143 -2.18 -18.68 10.40
N LEU A 144 -2.91 -17.94 9.55
CA LEU A 144 -2.38 -17.34 8.33
C LEU A 144 -1.63 -16.04 8.65
N ASP A 145 -2.18 -15.21 9.53
CA ASP A 145 -1.53 -13.99 10.03
C ASP A 145 -0.17 -14.33 10.65
N GLU A 146 -0.08 -15.38 11.51
CA GLU A 146 1.18 -15.85 12.09
C GLU A 146 2.20 -16.35 11.04
N VAL A 147 1.75 -16.76 9.84
CA VAL A 147 2.63 -17.17 8.73
C VAL A 147 3.04 -15.98 7.85
N LEU A 148 2.13 -15.02 7.61
CA LEU A 148 2.41 -13.81 6.82
C LEU A 148 3.30 -12.81 7.58
N ASP A 149 3.12 -12.65 8.90
CA ASP A 149 4.01 -11.87 9.78
C ASP A 149 5.45 -12.43 9.81
N LEU A 150 5.63 -13.70 9.46
CA LEU A 150 6.96 -14.31 9.34
C LEU A 150 7.65 -14.01 7.99
N ALA A 151 6.93 -13.46 7.00
CA ALA A 151 7.37 -13.33 5.61
C ALA A 151 7.71 -11.89 5.18
N GLY A 152 8.73 -11.30 5.82
CA GLY A 152 9.62 -10.29 5.22
C GLY A 152 9.04 -8.92 4.83
N SER A 153 9.22 -7.92 5.71
CA SER A 153 8.84 -6.52 5.45
C SER A 153 9.68 -5.82 4.36
N PHE A 154 9.14 -4.79 3.68
CA PHE A 154 9.93 -3.91 2.78
C PHE A 154 11.15 -3.30 3.47
N VAL A 155 11.01 -2.98 4.76
CA VAL A 155 12.12 -2.49 5.59
C VAL A 155 13.22 -3.54 5.70
N GLU A 156 12.89 -4.83 5.86
CA GLU A 156 13.87 -5.92 5.86
C GLU A 156 14.55 -6.10 4.49
N ALA A 157 13.81 -6.00 3.38
CA ALA A 157 14.41 -6.00 2.03
C ALA A 157 15.43 -4.86 1.86
N VAL A 158 15.09 -3.63 2.28
CA VAL A 158 16.04 -2.50 2.28
C VAL A 158 17.20 -2.72 3.25
N LEU A 159 16.97 -3.33 4.42
CA LEU A 159 18.01 -3.64 5.39
C LEU A 159 19.00 -4.72 4.91
N ASP A 160 18.56 -5.65 4.06
CA ASP A 160 19.40 -6.68 3.47
C ASP A 160 20.17 -6.18 2.25
N ASP A 161 19.55 -5.40 1.36
CA ASP A 161 20.27 -4.66 0.31
C ASP A 161 21.38 -3.76 0.89
N LEU A 162 21.15 -3.17 2.08
CA LEU A 162 22.16 -2.37 2.77
C LEU A 162 23.39 -3.18 3.26
N LEU A 163 23.40 -4.51 3.10
CA LEU A 163 24.56 -5.38 3.31
C LEU A 163 25.41 -5.58 2.05
N GLU A 164 24.87 -5.36 0.85
CA GLU A 164 25.48 -5.75 -0.44
C GLU A 164 26.43 -4.71 -1.05
N PHE A 165 27.43 -4.23 -0.28
CA PHE A 165 28.44 -3.28 -0.77
C PHE A 165 29.84 -3.89 -0.96
N ASP A 166 30.46 -3.58 -2.11
CA ASP A 166 31.88 -3.85 -2.37
C ASP A 166 32.80 -3.14 -1.36
N GLU A 167 33.93 -3.78 -1.02
CA GLU A 167 34.92 -3.24 -0.09
C GLU A 167 35.67 -2.04 -0.72
N VAL A 168 35.36 -0.83 -0.25
CA VAL A 168 36.01 0.42 -0.72
C VAL A 168 37.41 0.57 -0.11
N PRO A 169 38.45 0.88 -0.90
CA PRO A 169 39.80 1.11 -0.36
C PRO A 169 39.90 2.31 0.60
N ASP A 170 40.66 2.16 1.69
CA ASP A 170 40.92 3.20 2.70
C ASP A 170 41.29 4.58 2.12
N ALA A 171 42.07 4.59 1.03
CA ALA A 171 42.51 5.82 0.38
C ALA A 171 41.36 6.57 -0.33
N GLU A 172 40.37 5.84 -0.83
CA GLU A 172 39.18 6.38 -1.48
C GLU A 172 38.17 6.84 -0.43
N MET A 173 37.97 6.06 0.64
CA MET A 173 37.19 6.46 1.82
C MET A 173 37.75 7.73 2.47
N LEU A 174 39.07 7.80 2.68
CA LEU A 174 39.74 8.98 3.22
C LEU A 174 39.65 10.20 2.28
N SER A 175 39.66 9.97 0.96
CA SER A 175 39.49 11.04 -0.02
C SER A 175 38.07 11.60 -0.02
N ALA A 176 37.06 10.73 0.02
CA ALA A 176 35.66 11.12 0.07
C ALA A 176 35.31 11.80 1.39
N ALA A 177 35.75 11.25 2.52
CA ALA A 177 35.58 11.86 3.84
C ALA A 177 36.16 13.29 3.88
N ARG A 178 37.38 13.50 3.36
CA ARG A 178 38.01 14.84 3.28
C ARG A 178 37.34 15.81 2.31
N ALA A 179 36.50 15.33 1.40
CA ALA A 179 35.72 16.20 0.51
C ALA A 179 34.49 16.81 1.21
N THR A 180 34.03 16.22 2.33
CA THR A 180 32.93 16.76 3.14
C THR A 180 33.31 18.07 3.83
N ALA A 181 32.37 19.02 3.92
CA ALA A 181 32.54 20.23 4.71
C ALA A 181 32.69 19.91 6.21
N LEU A 182 32.01 18.84 6.66
CA LEU A 182 32.02 18.31 8.02
C LEU A 182 33.43 17.92 8.50
N VAL A 183 34.15 17.08 7.73
CA VAL A 183 35.54 16.69 8.07
C VAL A 183 36.50 17.86 7.87
N HIS A 184 36.25 18.74 6.90
CA HIS A 184 37.10 19.92 6.72
C HIS A 184 37.04 20.88 7.92
N ALA A 185 35.85 21.11 8.50
CA ALA A 185 35.67 21.86 9.73
C ALA A 185 36.37 21.19 10.92
N ALA A 186 36.24 19.87 11.06
CA ALA A 186 36.93 19.09 12.09
C ALA A 186 38.47 19.19 11.98
N ASP A 187 39.03 19.00 10.77
CA ASP A 187 40.47 19.14 10.51
C ASP A 187 40.98 20.53 10.92
N VAL A 188 40.23 21.61 10.64
CA VAL A 188 40.59 22.98 11.05
C VAL A 188 40.69 23.13 12.58
N VAL A 189 39.75 22.56 13.34
CA VAL A 189 39.76 22.63 14.82
C VAL A 189 40.89 21.77 15.41
N VAL A 190 41.08 20.56 14.89
CA VAL A 190 42.14 19.62 15.33
C VAL A 190 43.53 20.18 15.02
N GLU A 191 43.72 20.84 13.88
CA GLU A 191 44.98 21.55 13.56
C GLU A 191 45.20 22.79 14.43
N HIS A 192 44.15 23.55 14.75
CA HIS A 192 44.25 24.68 15.67
C HIS A 192 44.71 24.26 17.07
N LEU A 193 44.10 23.22 17.64
CA LEU A 193 44.44 22.72 18.97
C LEU A 193 45.84 22.10 19.01
N ALA A 194 46.23 21.32 17.99
CA ALA A 194 47.55 20.69 17.93
C ALA A 194 48.71 21.70 17.77
N ALA A 195 48.42 22.93 17.30
CA ALA A 195 49.44 23.97 17.16
C ALA A 195 50.01 24.46 18.50
N THR A 196 49.35 24.18 19.64
CA THR A 196 49.81 24.58 20.98
C THR A 196 49.50 23.50 22.02
N ASP A 197 50.55 22.94 22.65
CA ASP A 197 50.41 21.94 23.72
C ASP A 197 49.48 22.42 24.84
N GLY A 198 48.43 21.62 25.12
CA GLY A 198 47.45 21.92 26.17
C GLY A 198 46.49 23.07 25.82
N ALA A 199 46.34 23.42 24.54
CA ALA A 199 45.27 24.30 24.09
C ALA A 199 43.89 23.71 24.42
N THR A 200 42.95 24.61 24.75
CA THR A 200 41.53 24.30 24.84
C THR A 200 40.74 25.31 24.03
N VAL A 201 39.60 24.89 23.50
CA VAL A 201 38.70 25.73 22.70
C VAL A 201 37.26 25.50 23.15
N SER A 202 36.43 26.55 23.18
CA SER A 202 34.99 26.37 23.34
C SER A 202 34.35 26.15 21.97
N GLU A 203 33.21 25.47 21.92
CA GLU A 203 32.44 25.25 20.69
C GLU A 203 32.25 26.55 19.89
N ARG A 204 31.86 27.65 20.56
CA ARG A 204 31.72 28.97 19.93
C ARG A 204 33.02 29.43 19.24
N ALA A 205 34.15 29.31 19.92
CA ALA A 205 35.44 29.72 19.36
C ALA A 205 35.88 28.79 18.22
N ALA A 206 35.58 27.49 18.30
CA ALA A 206 35.82 26.54 17.22
C ALA A 206 35.02 26.90 15.96
N ARG A 207 33.73 27.27 16.11
CA ARG A 207 32.90 27.80 15.00
C ARG A 207 33.51 29.07 14.39
N GLU A 208 33.98 30.01 15.21
CA GLU A 208 34.64 31.24 14.74
C GLU A 208 35.92 30.92 13.93
N ILE A 209 36.74 29.98 14.38
CA ILE A 209 37.96 29.52 13.68
C ILE A 209 37.64 28.84 12.33
N VAL A 210 36.59 28.00 12.28
CA VAL A 210 36.14 27.31 11.06
C VAL A 210 35.66 28.31 10.01
N VAL A 211 34.89 29.33 10.41
CA VAL A 211 34.45 30.42 9.52
C VAL A 211 35.64 31.27 9.04
N GLU A 212 36.61 31.58 9.92
CA GLU A 212 37.83 32.31 9.53
C GLU A 212 38.71 31.52 8.54
N ALA A 213 38.69 30.18 8.60
CA ALA A 213 39.37 29.31 7.65
C ALA A 213 38.69 29.27 6.26
N GLY A 214 37.52 29.87 6.10
CA GLY A 214 36.77 29.91 4.84
C GLY A 214 36.00 28.63 4.52
N VAL A 215 35.81 27.76 5.51
CA VAL A 215 34.83 26.68 5.42
C VAL A 215 33.45 27.32 5.48
N SER A 216 32.62 27.09 4.47
CA SER A 216 31.22 27.50 4.49
C SER A 216 30.53 26.84 5.68
N SER A 217 30.29 27.58 6.75
CA SER A 217 29.53 27.08 7.88
C SER A 217 28.08 26.86 7.45
N ALA A 218 27.53 25.67 7.75
CA ALA A 218 26.08 25.54 7.93
C ALA A 218 25.59 26.70 8.82
N GLY A 219 24.52 27.36 8.40
CA GLY A 219 24.24 28.77 8.71
C GLY A 219 24.17 29.13 10.20
N SER A 220 24.53 30.36 10.55
CA SER A 220 24.72 30.76 11.95
C SER A 220 24.10 32.12 12.36
N SER A 221 22.78 32.32 12.19
CA SER A 221 21.97 33.22 13.05
C SER A 221 20.45 33.11 12.83
N PRO A 222 19.61 33.41 13.85
CA PRO A 222 18.15 33.24 13.79
C PRO A 222 17.39 34.57 13.58
N SER A 223 16.67 34.72 12.46
CA SER A 223 15.67 35.81 12.34
C SER A 223 14.58 35.66 11.27
N ASP A 224 14.68 34.71 10.32
CA ASP A 224 13.66 34.46 9.30
C ASP A 224 13.51 32.94 9.12
N ASP A 225 12.26 32.46 9.11
CA ASP A 225 11.62 31.15 8.78
C ASP A 225 12.47 29.95 8.30
N ALA A 226 13.68 29.74 8.82
CA ALA A 226 14.60 28.69 8.39
C ALA A 226 15.18 27.94 9.60
N VAL A 227 14.67 26.74 9.84
CA VAL A 227 15.45 25.70 10.54
C VAL A 227 16.49 25.18 9.54
N ARG A 228 17.76 25.19 9.95
CA ARG A 228 18.89 24.52 9.29
C ARG A 228 19.64 23.71 10.33
N ILE A 229 20.35 22.67 9.89
CA ILE A 229 21.21 21.74 10.66
C ILE A 229 21.56 22.22 12.09
N PRO A 230 21.25 21.45 13.14
CA PRO A 230 21.72 21.72 14.49
C PRO A 230 23.25 21.83 14.54
N VAL A 231 23.73 23.07 14.70
CA VAL A 231 25.16 23.44 14.68
C VAL A 231 25.95 22.89 15.89
N SER A 232 25.31 22.10 16.75
CA SER A 232 25.91 21.32 17.84
C SER A 232 26.38 19.92 17.40
N ALA A 233 25.68 19.25 16.48
CA ALA A 233 25.91 17.83 16.18
C ALA A 233 27.34 17.51 15.70
N TRP A 234 28.00 18.40 14.95
CA TRP A 234 29.40 18.23 14.53
C TRP A 234 30.39 18.36 15.69
N TRP A 235 30.12 19.22 16.68
CA TRP A 235 30.95 19.40 17.85
C TRP A 235 30.76 18.23 18.82
N ASP A 236 29.52 17.84 19.05
CA ASP A 236 29.19 16.70 19.90
C ASP A 236 29.70 15.39 19.28
N ALA A 237 29.68 15.25 17.95
CA ALA A 237 30.31 14.13 17.25
C ALA A 237 31.84 14.12 17.39
N LEU A 238 32.52 15.27 17.43
CA LEU A 238 33.98 15.34 17.69
C LEU A 238 34.32 14.87 19.11
N VAL A 239 33.47 15.16 20.09
CA VAL A 239 33.62 14.70 21.48
C VAL A 239 33.27 13.20 21.59
N ALA A 240 32.16 12.77 21.00
CA ALA A 240 31.68 11.39 21.05
C ALA A 240 32.50 10.40 20.19
N SER A 241 33.34 10.90 19.28
CA SER A 241 34.39 10.12 18.57
C SER A 241 35.76 10.19 19.26
N ALA A 242 35.86 10.77 20.47
CA ALA A 242 37.10 10.96 21.22
C ALA A 242 38.23 11.70 20.46
N VAL A 243 37.91 12.40 19.37
CA VAL A 243 38.81 13.33 18.67
C VAL A 243 39.03 14.57 19.53
N LEU A 244 38.00 14.98 20.29
CA LEU A 244 38.07 15.98 21.35
C LEU A 244 37.72 15.37 22.71
N ASP A 245 38.37 15.85 23.77
CA ASP A 245 38.04 15.56 25.17
C ASP A 245 37.48 16.82 25.84
N ALA A 246 36.27 16.73 26.41
CA ALA A 246 35.50 17.88 26.88
C ALA A 246 35.58 18.06 28.41
N ASP A 247 36.08 19.23 28.84
CA ASP A 247 36.09 19.67 30.24
C ASP A 247 35.21 20.93 30.40
N GLY A 248 33.99 20.70 30.90
CA GLY A 248 33.01 21.75 31.18
C GLY A 248 32.50 22.44 29.91
N SER A 249 32.98 23.66 29.64
CA SER A 249 32.58 24.48 28.49
C SER A 249 33.65 24.62 27.41
N THR A 250 34.71 23.81 27.50
CA THR A 250 35.84 23.77 26.56
C THR A 250 36.25 22.33 26.28
N ALA A 251 36.86 22.08 25.13
CA ALA A 251 37.48 20.80 24.82
C ALA A 251 38.96 20.96 24.42
N SER A 252 39.72 19.88 24.55
CA SER A 252 41.11 19.71 24.10
C SER A 252 41.20 18.51 23.14
N LEU A 253 42.38 18.18 22.62
CA LEU A 253 42.55 16.98 21.80
C LEU A 253 42.35 15.71 22.63
N GLY A 254 41.45 14.83 22.18
CA GLY A 254 41.19 13.53 22.80
C GLY A 254 42.13 12.43 22.31
N GLU A 255 41.84 11.20 22.71
CA GLU A 255 42.71 10.04 22.45
C GLU A 255 42.73 9.57 20.98
N SER A 256 41.70 9.87 20.18
CA SER A 256 41.66 9.58 18.74
C SER A 256 42.38 10.63 17.88
N ALA A 257 42.67 11.83 18.41
CA ALA A 257 43.31 12.91 17.66
C ALA A 257 44.67 12.54 17.00
N PRO A 258 45.53 11.68 17.57
CA PRO A 258 46.75 11.22 16.90
C PRO A 258 46.48 10.35 15.67
N LEU A 259 45.48 9.47 15.72
CA LEU A 259 45.09 8.57 14.63
C LEU A 259 44.38 9.35 13.52
N TRP A 260 43.50 10.28 13.90
CA TRP A 260 42.90 11.27 12.99
C TRP A 260 43.96 12.04 12.17
N ARG A 261 45.11 12.32 12.79
CA ARG A 261 46.23 13.04 12.17
C ARG A 261 47.29 12.11 11.55
N SER A 262 47.05 10.81 11.48
CA SER A 262 48.04 9.86 10.96
C SER A 262 48.35 10.12 9.49
N SER A 263 49.57 9.76 9.10
CA SER A 263 49.97 9.66 7.70
C SER A 263 49.66 8.29 7.08
N ASP A 264 49.27 7.31 7.90
CA ASP A 264 48.71 6.06 7.43
C ASP A 264 47.25 6.27 7.00
N ALA A 265 46.89 5.73 5.83
CA ALA A 265 45.57 5.97 5.24
C ALA A 265 44.45 5.24 6.00
N HIS A 266 44.74 4.08 6.58
CA HIS A 266 43.77 3.28 7.32
C HIS A 266 43.50 3.86 8.71
N GLU A 267 44.55 4.25 9.45
CA GLU A 267 44.39 4.95 10.73
C GLU A 267 43.61 6.27 10.55
N ALA A 268 43.87 7.00 9.45
CA ALA A 268 43.21 8.27 9.17
C ALA A 268 41.80 8.15 8.56
N SER A 269 41.47 7.03 7.89
CA SER A 269 40.13 6.75 7.37
C SER A 269 39.19 6.39 8.52
N VAL A 270 39.58 5.42 9.36
CA VAL A 270 38.78 4.86 10.46
C VAL A 270 38.24 5.96 11.38
N GLU A 271 39.08 6.89 11.86
CA GLU A 271 38.63 7.95 12.77
C GLU A 271 37.68 8.96 12.09
N ARG A 272 37.89 9.28 10.81
CA ARG A 272 37.01 10.19 10.05
C ARG A 272 35.67 9.57 9.73
N ILE A 273 35.67 8.27 9.43
CA ILE A 273 34.47 7.47 9.21
C ILE A 273 33.67 7.30 10.49
N ALA A 274 34.32 6.99 11.61
CA ALA A 274 33.67 6.93 12.92
C ALA A 274 33.04 8.27 13.33
N TYR A 275 33.69 9.39 12.98
CA TYR A 275 33.13 10.72 13.17
C TYR A 275 31.94 11.04 12.26
N ILE A 276 31.99 10.70 10.96
CA ILE A 276 30.86 10.87 10.04
C ILE A 276 29.66 10.05 10.54
N ALA A 277 29.88 8.80 10.94
CA ALA A 277 28.85 7.94 11.52
C ALA A 277 28.21 8.59 12.76
N ARG A 278 29.04 9.01 13.73
CA ARG A 278 28.57 9.67 14.96
C ARG A 278 27.87 11.00 14.69
N PHE A 279 28.27 11.73 13.65
CA PHE A 279 27.60 12.95 13.21
C PHE A 279 26.19 12.66 12.70
N VAL A 280 26.01 11.66 11.83
CA VAL A 280 24.68 11.33 11.28
C VAL A 280 23.72 10.94 12.40
N GLU A 281 24.14 10.08 13.33
CA GLU A 281 23.34 9.73 14.52
C GLU A 281 22.88 10.97 15.33
N LEU A 282 23.82 11.87 15.66
CA LEU A 282 23.53 13.06 16.47
C LEU A 282 22.77 14.14 15.70
N TRP A 283 22.97 14.22 14.38
CA TRP A 283 22.24 15.11 13.50
C TRP A 283 20.76 14.74 13.44
N LEU A 284 20.42 13.47 13.28
CA LEU A 284 19.04 12.98 13.26
C LEU A 284 18.33 13.26 14.58
N VAL A 285 18.92 12.87 15.72
CA VAL A 285 18.37 13.12 17.06
C VAL A 285 18.14 14.63 17.29
N SER A 286 19.10 15.46 16.92
CA SER A 286 18.98 16.91 17.12
C SER A 286 18.03 17.57 16.11
N ALA A 287 17.84 16.99 14.92
CA ALA A 287 16.83 17.40 13.96
C ALA A 287 15.42 17.08 14.48
N GLN A 288 15.20 15.90 15.06
CA GLN A 288 13.93 15.54 15.72
C GLN A 288 13.57 16.56 16.82
N GLU A 289 14.52 16.88 17.71
CA GLU A 289 14.30 17.90 18.75
C GLU A 289 14.01 19.29 18.16
N ALA A 290 14.69 19.69 17.08
CA ALA A 290 14.51 20.98 16.46
C ALA A 290 13.16 21.11 15.71
N LEU A 291 12.76 20.08 14.97
CA LEU A 291 11.47 20.01 14.28
C LEU A 291 10.32 20.08 15.29
N ALA A 292 10.33 19.20 16.30
CA ALA A 292 9.29 19.15 17.33
C ALA A 292 9.20 20.41 18.21
N ALA A 293 10.28 21.21 18.30
CA ALA A 293 10.30 22.47 19.06
C ALA A 293 9.99 23.71 18.22
N ALA A 294 10.21 23.66 16.90
CA ALA A 294 9.84 24.73 15.96
C ALA A 294 8.37 24.67 15.56
N ASP A 295 7.80 23.47 15.58
CA ASP A 295 6.41 23.20 15.28
C ASP A 295 5.48 23.69 16.41
N THR A 296 4.66 24.68 16.08
CA THR A 296 3.68 25.29 16.98
C THR A 296 2.24 25.10 16.49
N GLU A 297 2.03 24.25 15.48
CA GLU A 297 0.76 24.08 14.80
C GLU A 297 0.03 22.83 15.32
N ASN A 298 -1.30 22.92 15.38
CA ASN A 298 -2.14 21.75 15.64
C ASN A 298 -2.38 21.06 14.30
N GLY A 299 -2.05 19.78 14.23
CA GLY A 299 -2.37 18.87 13.13
C GLY A 299 -2.77 17.51 13.70
N ALA A 300 -2.89 16.50 12.85
CA ALA A 300 -3.34 15.17 13.26
C ALA A 300 -2.26 14.43 14.06
N PHE A 301 -1.00 14.54 13.63
CA PHE A 301 0.15 14.05 14.38
C PHE A 301 0.56 15.01 15.51
N SER A 302 1.26 14.54 16.54
CA SER A 302 1.99 15.46 17.41
C SER A 302 3.24 16.01 16.70
N PRO A 303 3.75 17.18 17.11
CA PRO A 303 5.06 17.68 16.68
C PRO A 303 6.21 16.68 16.82
N ARG A 304 6.09 15.69 17.72
CA ARG A 304 7.10 14.66 17.94
C ARG A 304 6.98 13.50 16.95
N GLU A 305 5.76 13.08 16.57
CA GLU A 305 5.58 12.09 15.50
C GLU A 305 6.09 12.66 14.18
N ARG A 306 5.60 13.85 13.76
CA ARG A 306 6.04 14.49 12.50
C ARG A 306 7.56 14.62 12.39
N ALA A 307 8.20 14.98 13.49
CA ALA A 307 9.65 15.11 13.57
C ALA A 307 10.40 13.78 13.34
N ILE A 308 9.82 12.66 13.78
CA ILE A 308 10.40 11.32 13.61
C ILE A 308 10.15 10.81 12.19
N THR A 309 8.89 10.81 11.73
CA THR A 309 8.51 10.47 10.36
C THR A 309 9.35 11.23 9.32
N THR A 310 9.59 12.53 9.55
CA THR A 310 10.50 13.34 8.71
C THR A 310 11.93 12.80 8.70
N THR A 311 12.51 12.46 9.86
CA THR A 311 13.90 11.95 9.91
C THR A 311 14.03 10.54 9.36
N ASP A 312 12.98 9.74 9.46
CA ASP A 312 12.99 8.34 9.04
C ASP A 312 12.85 8.29 7.51
N ALA A 313 12.02 9.16 6.92
CA ALA A 313 11.99 9.37 5.48
C ALA A 313 13.33 9.89 4.92
N VAL A 314 14.07 10.72 5.67
CA VAL A 314 15.44 11.11 5.31
C VAL A 314 16.38 9.91 5.34
N LEU A 315 16.29 9.05 6.36
CA LEU A 315 17.10 7.82 6.45
C LEU A 315 16.82 6.87 5.28
N VAL A 316 15.56 6.55 5.00
CA VAL A 316 15.19 5.67 3.87
C VAL A 316 15.58 6.30 2.54
N ARG A 317 15.42 7.63 2.36
CA ARG A 317 15.88 8.29 1.12
C ARG A 317 17.41 8.25 0.95
N ILE A 318 18.17 8.26 2.04
CA ILE A 318 19.62 8.02 2.02
C ILE A 318 19.92 6.55 1.69
N ALA A 319 19.17 5.57 2.23
CA ALA A 319 19.30 4.15 1.86
C ALA A 319 19.11 3.94 0.34
N VAL A 320 18.03 4.47 -0.22
CA VAL A 320 17.75 4.44 -1.67
C VAL A 320 18.85 5.14 -2.49
N ALA A 321 19.43 6.23 -1.97
CA ALA A 321 20.57 6.88 -2.61
C ALA A 321 21.88 6.06 -2.53
N CYS A 322 21.96 5.03 -1.66
CA CYS A 322 23.05 4.04 -1.64
C CYS A 322 22.86 3.02 -2.78
N GLN A 323 21.61 2.61 -3.04
CA GLN A 323 21.19 1.59 -4.01
C GLN A 323 21.04 2.10 -5.47
N ALA A 324 21.52 3.29 -5.81
CA ALA A 324 21.20 4.03 -7.05
C ALA A 324 21.71 3.42 -8.40
N GLN A 325 21.92 2.10 -8.46
CA GLN A 325 21.94 1.32 -9.71
C GLN A 325 20.64 0.52 -9.95
N ILE A 326 19.73 0.41 -8.97
CA ILE A 326 18.61 -0.56 -9.01
C ILE A 326 17.21 0.07 -8.93
N HIS A 327 16.94 1.02 -8.03
CA HIS A 327 15.56 1.49 -7.77
C HIS A 327 15.24 2.91 -8.28
N GLU A 328 14.06 3.08 -8.90
CA GLU A 328 13.47 4.38 -9.24
C GLU A 328 12.91 5.07 -7.99
N GLY A 329 13.82 5.63 -7.18
CA GLY A 329 13.61 6.71 -6.20
C GLY A 329 12.27 6.79 -5.45
N LEU A 330 12.17 6.10 -4.30
CA LEU A 330 11.16 6.33 -3.26
C LEU A 330 10.93 7.83 -2.98
N VAL A 331 9.67 8.21 -2.83
CA VAL A 331 9.23 9.57 -2.50
C VAL A 331 8.94 9.65 -1.01
N VAL A 332 9.41 10.70 -0.32
CA VAL A 332 9.15 10.92 1.12
C VAL A 332 7.65 10.91 1.46
N GLY A 333 6.78 11.20 0.48
CA GLY A 333 5.34 11.06 0.63
C GLY A 333 4.91 9.63 0.98
N GLU A 334 5.48 8.60 0.37
CA GLU A 334 5.02 7.20 0.52
C GLU A 334 5.17 6.70 1.97
N LEU A 335 6.31 6.96 2.62
CA LEU A 335 6.52 6.64 4.05
C LEU A 335 5.65 7.51 4.99
N VAL A 336 5.30 8.73 4.57
CA VAL A 336 4.36 9.56 5.33
C VAL A 336 2.93 9.03 5.20
N ASP A 337 2.56 8.53 4.02
CA ASP A 337 1.24 7.98 3.74
C ASP A 337 1.04 6.65 4.52
N GLU A 338 2.08 5.81 4.61
CA GLU A 338 2.14 4.61 5.46
C GLU A 338 1.93 4.94 6.96
N LEU A 339 2.76 5.84 7.52
CA LEU A 339 2.64 6.27 8.92
C LEU A 339 1.38 7.11 9.24
N ALA A 340 0.61 7.52 8.22
CA ALA A 340 -0.69 8.17 8.39
C ALA A 340 -1.84 7.16 8.53
N ALA A 341 -1.75 6.01 7.88
CA ALA A 341 -2.66 4.89 8.07
C ALA A 341 -2.55 4.36 9.51
N ASP A 342 -1.32 4.03 9.96
CA ASP A 342 -0.97 3.56 11.32
C ASP A 342 -1.57 4.38 12.49
N LEU A 343 -1.98 5.64 12.24
CA LEU A 343 -2.41 6.60 13.26
C LEU A 343 -3.82 7.18 13.01
N ASP A 344 -4.63 6.58 12.13
CA ASP A 344 -6.02 6.98 11.81
C ASP A 344 -6.14 8.48 11.46
N VAL A 345 -5.21 8.95 10.61
CA VAL A 345 -5.14 10.36 10.19
C VAL A 345 -5.91 10.57 8.90
N SER A 346 -6.90 11.46 8.92
CA SER A 346 -7.72 11.78 7.74
C SER A 346 -6.87 12.21 6.54
N LEU A 347 -7.21 11.76 5.33
CA LEU A 347 -6.39 12.02 4.13
C LEU A 347 -6.19 13.52 3.83
N GLU A 348 -7.16 14.37 4.17
CA GLU A 348 -7.06 15.84 3.99
C GLU A 348 -6.05 16.45 4.99
N ASP A 349 -6.06 16.00 6.24
CA ASP A 349 -5.03 16.37 7.22
C ASP A 349 -3.66 15.76 6.83
N ALA A 350 -3.63 14.49 6.40
CA ALA A 350 -2.44 13.77 5.99
C ALA A 350 -1.70 14.47 4.85
N LEU A 351 -2.40 14.97 3.82
CA LEU A 351 -1.78 15.72 2.71
C LEU A 351 -1.10 17.01 3.17
N ASP A 352 -1.72 17.73 4.08
CA ASP A 352 -1.21 18.97 4.66
C ASP A 352 0.05 18.68 5.52
N GLU A 353 0.01 17.59 6.29
CA GLU A 353 1.13 17.08 7.10
C GLU A 353 2.26 16.51 6.22
N ARG A 354 1.92 15.90 5.09
CA ARG A 354 2.83 15.37 4.07
C ARG A 354 3.56 16.49 3.34
N GLU A 355 2.90 17.57 2.94
CA GLU A 355 3.62 18.72 2.37
C GLU A 355 4.61 19.32 3.40
N ARG A 356 4.22 19.42 4.69
CA ARG A 356 5.12 19.85 5.77
C ARG A 356 6.33 18.92 5.94
N MET A 357 6.10 17.61 6.04
CA MET A 357 7.14 16.60 6.29
C MET A 357 8.04 16.36 5.08
N VAL A 358 7.49 16.25 3.86
CA VAL A 358 8.25 16.22 2.60
C VAL A 358 9.12 17.46 2.49
N GLY A 359 8.56 18.65 2.68
CA GLY A 359 9.34 19.89 2.63
C GLY A 359 10.44 19.95 3.70
N ALA A 360 10.22 19.38 4.88
CA ALA A 360 11.23 19.29 5.94
C ALA A 360 12.34 18.29 5.63
N ALA A 361 11.99 17.12 5.08
CA ALA A 361 12.93 16.09 4.65
C ALA A 361 13.77 16.57 3.44
N GLU A 362 13.16 17.21 2.45
CA GLU A 362 13.88 17.83 1.32
C GLU A 362 14.91 18.85 1.81
N ARG A 363 14.55 19.72 2.76
CA ARG A 363 15.49 20.66 3.39
C ARG A 363 16.62 19.95 4.12
N MET A 364 16.35 18.83 4.80
CA MET A 364 17.39 18.01 5.45
C MET A 364 18.32 17.31 4.45
N LEU A 365 17.80 16.88 3.29
CA LEU A 365 18.59 16.28 2.21
C LEU A 365 19.45 17.32 1.48
N ASP A 366 18.92 18.52 1.23
CA ASP A 366 19.68 19.69 0.76
C ASP A 366 20.81 20.03 1.73
N ASP A 367 20.51 20.12 3.03
CA ASP A 367 21.48 20.38 4.10
C ASP A 367 22.57 19.26 4.15
N ALA A 368 22.21 17.99 3.96
CA ALA A 368 23.18 16.88 3.86
C ALA A 368 24.04 16.94 2.58
N ALA A 369 23.50 17.45 1.47
CA ALA A 369 24.26 17.72 0.25
C ALA A 369 25.18 18.94 0.39
N GLU A 370 24.76 20.01 1.07
CA GLU A 370 25.62 21.15 1.44
C GLU A 370 26.82 20.70 2.30
N LEU A 371 26.64 19.69 3.18
CA LEU A 371 27.73 19.07 3.95
C LEU A 371 28.64 18.15 3.12
N GLY A 372 28.21 17.73 1.91
CA GLY A 372 28.91 16.78 1.05
C GLY A 372 28.72 15.31 1.43
N LEU A 373 27.70 14.98 2.24
CA LEU A 373 27.31 13.60 2.54
C LEU A 373 26.50 12.98 1.39
N LEU A 374 25.77 13.82 0.65
CA LEU A 374 25.06 13.48 -0.59
C LEU A 374 25.57 14.35 -1.76
N LEU A 375 25.30 13.90 -2.98
CA LEU A 375 25.53 14.66 -4.22
C LEU A 375 24.21 14.76 -4.99
N HIS A 376 23.86 15.95 -5.49
CA HIS A 376 22.68 16.09 -6.35
C HIS A 376 22.87 15.35 -7.68
N SER A 377 21.88 14.53 -8.03
CA SER A 377 21.77 13.86 -9.32
C SER A 377 20.56 14.39 -10.10
N PRO A 378 20.73 14.85 -11.36
CA PRO A 378 19.60 15.20 -12.22
C PRO A 378 18.68 14.02 -12.59
N GLU A 379 19.12 12.79 -12.32
CA GLU A 379 18.45 11.54 -12.71
C GLU A 379 17.79 10.86 -11.50
N PHE A 380 18.42 10.92 -10.31
CA PHE A 380 17.98 10.21 -9.09
C PHE A 380 17.62 11.13 -7.91
N GLY A 381 17.74 12.45 -8.09
CA GLY A 381 17.63 13.47 -7.04
C GLY A 381 18.91 13.58 -6.20
N TYR A 382 19.26 12.51 -5.50
CA TYR A 382 20.46 12.38 -4.68
C TYR A 382 21.17 11.05 -4.95
N VAL A 383 22.51 11.05 -4.89
CA VAL A 383 23.35 9.86 -4.90
C VAL A 383 24.46 10.02 -3.85
N LEU A 384 24.95 8.91 -3.30
CA LEU A 384 26.09 8.96 -2.39
C LEU A 384 27.42 9.15 -3.13
N PRO A 385 28.42 9.82 -2.51
CA PRO A 385 29.81 9.68 -2.91
C PRO A 385 30.26 8.22 -2.75
N GLU A 386 30.80 7.60 -3.81
CA GLU A 386 31.26 6.19 -3.83
C GLU A 386 32.09 5.82 -2.57
N GLY A 387 33.04 6.69 -2.21
CA GLY A 387 33.91 6.47 -1.05
C GLY A 387 33.24 6.52 0.34
N LEU A 388 31.96 6.91 0.43
CA LEU A 388 31.17 6.92 1.67
C LEU A 388 30.04 5.87 1.68
N GLN A 389 29.77 5.18 0.56
CA GLN A 389 28.63 4.25 0.42
C GLN A 389 28.56 3.20 1.55
N PRO A 390 29.59 2.37 1.82
CA PRO A 390 29.48 1.32 2.84
C PRO A 390 29.27 1.88 4.26
N VAL A 391 29.79 3.08 4.51
CA VAL A 391 29.73 3.75 5.82
C VAL A 391 28.34 4.29 6.06
N LEU A 392 27.83 5.08 5.11
CA LEU A 392 26.50 5.66 5.23
C LEU A 392 25.44 4.56 5.17
N ALA A 393 25.58 3.54 4.32
CA ALA A 393 24.72 2.36 4.33
C ALA A 393 24.69 1.67 5.69
N SER A 394 25.86 1.37 6.28
CA SER A 394 25.96 0.75 7.62
C SER A 394 25.34 1.62 8.73
N VAL A 395 25.49 2.94 8.67
CA VAL A 395 24.94 3.88 9.66
C VAL A 395 23.44 4.05 9.50
N VAL A 396 22.93 4.12 8.27
CA VAL A 396 21.50 4.17 7.97
C VAL A 396 20.84 2.85 8.37
N ARG A 397 21.41 1.70 7.99
CA ARG A 397 20.98 0.36 8.41
C ARG A 397 20.92 0.23 9.94
N ALA A 398 22.00 0.62 10.63
CA ALA A 398 22.03 0.61 12.09
C ALA A 398 20.99 1.57 12.71
N SER A 399 20.70 2.69 12.05
CA SER A 399 19.67 3.65 12.49
C SER A 399 18.27 3.06 12.30
N ILE A 400 17.96 2.46 11.15
CA ILE A 400 16.67 1.81 10.85
C ILE A 400 16.42 0.61 11.79
N VAL A 401 17.40 -0.28 11.98
CA VAL A 401 17.28 -1.38 12.98
C VAL A 401 17.10 -0.84 14.41
N LEU A 402 17.72 0.30 14.74
CA LEU A 402 17.54 0.95 16.03
C LEU A 402 16.24 1.77 16.13
N LEU A 403 15.54 2.07 15.03
CA LEU A 403 14.20 2.68 15.05
C LEU A 403 13.19 1.63 15.52
N GLY A 404 13.07 0.49 14.83
CA GLY A 404 12.22 -0.62 15.29
C GLY A 404 12.50 -1.06 16.73
N ALA A 405 13.78 -1.14 17.13
CA ALA A 405 14.15 -1.45 18.51
C ALA A 405 13.90 -0.31 19.54
N ARG A 406 13.75 0.94 19.10
CA ARG A 406 13.40 2.09 19.96
C ARG A 406 11.91 2.34 20.03
N ASP A 407 11.15 1.99 18.99
CA ASP A 407 9.70 1.99 19.06
C ASP A 407 9.18 0.79 19.88
N ALA A 408 9.91 -0.34 19.89
CA ALA A 408 9.77 -1.37 20.93
C ALA A 408 10.02 -0.85 22.37
N THR A 409 10.74 0.27 22.55
CA THR A 409 10.90 0.95 23.86
C THR A 409 9.80 2.00 24.13
N ARG A 410 9.06 2.43 23.10
CA ARG A 410 7.85 3.27 23.21
C ARG A 410 6.62 2.44 23.58
N LEU A 411 6.54 1.22 23.05
CA LEU A 411 5.48 0.23 23.31
C LEU A 411 5.42 -0.21 24.79
N GLU A 412 6.46 0.00 25.62
CA GLU A 412 6.39 -0.23 27.08
C GLU A 412 5.55 0.82 27.86
N ILE A 413 4.89 1.80 27.22
CA ILE A 413 4.10 2.86 27.90
C ILE A 413 2.63 3.01 27.44
N LEU A 414 2.20 2.43 26.31
CA LEU A 414 0.80 2.48 25.85
C LEU A 414 0.26 1.10 25.46
N ASP A 415 -0.08 0.33 26.49
CA ASP A 415 -0.93 -0.87 26.39
C ASP A 415 -2.39 -0.45 26.65
N GLU A 416 -3.19 -0.29 25.57
CA GLU A 416 -4.68 -0.40 25.45
C GLU A 416 -5.23 0.35 24.18
N ALA A 417 -5.18 -0.25 22.95
CA ALA A 417 -6.22 -0.26 21.85
C ALA A 417 -5.80 -0.16 20.32
N THR A 418 -5.87 -1.28 19.57
CA THR A 418 -6.44 -1.58 18.19
C THR A 418 -5.91 -1.01 16.81
N GLU A 419 -6.11 -1.77 15.71
CA GLU A 419 -5.52 -1.71 14.31
C GLU A 419 -6.39 -1.11 13.12
N ASP A 420 -6.05 -1.35 11.81
CA ASP A 420 -6.09 -0.48 10.57
C ASP A 420 -6.87 -0.98 9.27
N THR A 421 -7.27 -0.13 8.26
CA THR A 421 -8.02 -0.49 6.97
C THR A 421 -8.18 0.58 5.79
N ASP A 422 -7.89 0.29 4.48
CA ASP A 422 -8.54 0.85 3.20
C ASP A 422 -8.17 0.06 1.88
N SER A 423 -8.88 0.25 0.74
CA SER A 423 -8.85 -0.53 -0.54
C SER A 423 -9.57 0.13 -1.78
N ALA A 424 -9.88 -0.63 -2.83
CA ALA A 424 -10.33 -0.21 -4.18
C ALA A 424 -11.24 -1.19 -4.94
N TYR A 425 -12.47 -0.80 -5.25
CA TYR A 425 -13.51 -1.68 -5.80
C TYR A 425 -13.68 -1.55 -7.33
N ALA A 426 -13.50 -2.62 -8.13
CA ALA A 426 -14.08 -2.66 -9.48
C ALA A 426 -15.55 -3.08 -9.46
N LEU A 427 -16.40 -2.29 -10.09
CA LEU A 427 -17.83 -2.48 -10.15
C LEU A 427 -18.25 -2.76 -11.59
N HIS A 428 -18.88 -3.91 -11.82
CA HIS A 428 -19.51 -4.22 -13.10
C HIS A 428 -20.97 -3.76 -13.10
N VAL A 429 -21.15 -2.59 -13.68
CA VAL A 429 -22.41 -1.88 -13.87
C VAL A 429 -23.13 -2.45 -15.09
N SER A 430 -24.17 -3.25 -14.87
CA SER A 430 -25.05 -3.77 -15.92
C SER A 430 -26.28 -2.87 -16.07
N LEU A 431 -26.47 -2.24 -17.23
CA LEU A 431 -27.69 -1.47 -17.50
C LEU A 431 -28.80 -2.36 -18.07
N LEU A 432 -29.82 -2.61 -17.25
CA LEU A 432 -30.90 -3.52 -17.55
C LEU A 432 -31.79 -3.02 -18.71
N GLY A 433 -32.51 -3.94 -19.35
CA GLY A 433 -33.43 -3.63 -20.46
C GLY A 433 -32.78 -3.35 -21.82
N THR A 434 -31.45 -3.20 -21.90
CA THR A 434 -30.73 -2.85 -23.14
C THR A 434 -30.43 -4.04 -24.05
N LYS A 435 -30.46 -3.83 -25.39
CA LYS A 435 -30.03 -4.80 -26.42
C LYS A 435 -29.38 -4.09 -27.62
N PRO A 436 -28.10 -4.34 -27.95
CA PRO A 436 -27.15 -5.21 -27.24
C PRO A 436 -26.93 -4.76 -25.79
N VAL A 437 -26.42 -5.66 -24.96
CA VAL A 437 -26.19 -5.39 -23.53
C VAL A 437 -25.19 -4.23 -23.40
N VAL A 438 -25.58 -3.22 -22.64
CA VAL A 438 -24.72 -2.12 -22.21
C VAL A 438 -24.20 -2.43 -20.81
N TRP A 439 -22.88 -2.40 -20.65
CA TRP A 439 -22.23 -2.50 -19.34
C TRP A 439 -20.95 -1.68 -19.27
N ARG A 440 -20.55 -1.34 -18.05
CA ARG A 440 -19.29 -0.67 -17.71
C ARG A 440 -18.64 -1.43 -16.56
N ARG A 441 -17.33 -1.67 -16.64
CA ARG A 441 -16.50 -2.03 -15.49
C ARG A 441 -15.80 -0.75 -15.08
N LEU A 442 -16.20 -0.22 -13.94
CA LEU A 442 -15.63 0.96 -13.29
C LEU A 442 -14.76 0.51 -12.13
N GLU A 443 -13.80 1.31 -11.68
CA GLU A 443 -12.98 1.08 -10.49
C GLU A 443 -12.98 2.37 -9.65
N LEU A 444 -13.21 2.26 -8.34
CA LEU A 444 -13.33 3.32 -7.32
C LEU A 444 -12.61 2.90 -6.01
N SER A 445 -12.40 3.76 -5.01
CA SER A 445 -11.87 3.35 -3.69
C SER A 445 -12.99 2.72 -2.83
N SER A 446 -12.69 1.87 -1.83
CA SER A 446 -13.67 1.37 -0.85
C SER A 446 -14.35 2.51 -0.08
N GLU A 447 -13.55 3.49 0.35
CA GLU A 447 -14.02 4.70 1.03
C GLU A 447 -14.59 5.76 0.07
N SER A 448 -14.69 5.48 -1.24
CA SER A 448 -15.47 6.34 -2.14
C SER A 448 -16.94 6.29 -1.73
N SER A 449 -17.55 7.45 -1.55
CA SER A 449 -18.96 7.51 -1.15
C SER A 449 -19.88 7.03 -2.28
N LEU A 450 -21.11 6.64 -1.95
CA LEU A 450 -22.11 6.32 -2.98
C LEU A 450 -22.41 7.50 -3.91
N ARG A 451 -22.19 8.74 -3.45
CA ARG A 451 -22.18 9.94 -4.30
C ARG A 451 -21.09 9.91 -5.38
N ASP A 452 -19.89 9.44 -5.05
CA ASP A 452 -18.77 9.35 -6.00
C ASP A 452 -19.00 8.25 -7.02
N LEU A 453 -19.58 7.12 -6.60
CA LEU A 453 -20.10 6.08 -7.49
C LEU A 453 -21.15 6.65 -8.44
N HIS A 454 -22.14 7.38 -7.94
CA HIS A 454 -23.16 8.01 -8.78
C HIS A 454 -22.56 8.88 -9.89
N LEU A 455 -21.59 9.75 -9.56
CA LEU A 455 -20.92 10.60 -10.54
C LEU A 455 -20.11 9.78 -11.56
N ALA A 456 -19.45 8.70 -11.13
CA ALA A 456 -18.73 7.80 -12.03
C ALA A 456 -19.67 7.09 -13.03
N LEU A 457 -20.86 6.67 -12.59
CA LEU A 457 -21.89 6.09 -13.45
C LEU A 457 -22.32 7.07 -14.55
N GLN A 458 -22.70 8.29 -14.18
CA GLN A 458 -23.13 9.34 -15.10
C GLN A 458 -22.07 9.62 -16.17
N LEU A 459 -20.81 9.82 -15.76
CA LEU A 459 -19.69 10.09 -16.67
C LEU A 459 -19.35 8.90 -17.59
N SER A 460 -19.55 7.66 -17.13
CA SER A 460 -19.31 6.45 -17.92
C SER A 460 -20.35 6.16 -19.02
N LEU A 461 -21.54 6.75 -18.86
CA LEU A 461 -22.63 6.70 -19.84
C LEU A 461 -22.71 7.99 -20.68
N GLY A 462 -22.05 9.07 -20.24
CA GLY A 462 -22.13 10.39 -20.89
C GLY A 462 -23.46 11.09 -20.61
N TRP A 463 -24.07 10.78 -19.45
CA TRP A 463 -25.29 11.39 -18.96
C TRP A 463 -24.99 12.69 -18.21
N THR A 464 -26.04 13.47 -17.94
CA THR A 464 -25.94 14.87 -17.52
C THR A 464 -26.30 15.14 -16.07
N ASP A 465 -26.59 14.08 -15.29
CA ASP A 465 -26.98 14.19 -13.88
C ASP A 465 -28.14 15.18 -13.67
N ALA A 466 -29.23 14.95 -14.42
CA ALA A 466 -30.33 15.89 -14.55
C ALA A 466 -31.66 15.40 -13.94
N GLN A 467 -31.72 14.15 -13.49
CA GLN A 467 -32.89 13.50 -12.89
C GLN A 467 -32.52 12.83 -11.56
N PRO A 468 -33.46 12.70 -10.61
CA PRO A 468 -33.21 12.04 -9.32
C PRO A 468 -32.77 10.59 -9.46
N HIS A 469 -32.01 10.11 -8.47
CA HIS A 469 -31.56 8.73 -8.36
C HIS A 469 -31.59 8.21 -6.92
N PHE A 470 -31.45 6.90 -6.77
CA PHE A 470 -31.16 6.28 -5.47
C PHE A 470 -30.42 4.95 -5.62
N PHE A 471 -29.81 4.55 -4.51
CA PHE A 471 -29.21 3.25 -4.27
C PHE A 471 -30.05 2.42 -3.29
N SER A 472 -30.01 1.10 -3.43
CA SER A 472 -30.67 0.14 -2.53
C SER A 472 -29.81 -1.10 -2.32
N VAL A 473 -29.62 -1.50 -1.07
CA VAL A 473 -28.96 -2.76 -0.71
C VAL A 473 -29.96 -3.90 -0.88
N GLY A 474 -29.74 -4.71 -1.92
CA GLY A 474 -30.72 -5.68 -2.41
C GLY A 474 -31.82 -5.05 -3.27
N VAL A 475 -32.70 -5.90 -3.80
CA VAL A 475 -33.74 -5.51 -4.78
C VAL A 475 -34.70 -4.48 -4.16
N PRO A 476 -34.87 -3.29 -4.77
CA PRO A 476 -35.73 -2.23 -4.22
C PRO A 476 -37.16 -2.69 -3.90
N ASP A 477 -37.60 -2.46 -2.67
CA ASP A 477 -38.96 -2.72 -2.15
C ASP A 477 -39.43 -1.55 -1.26
N GLU A 478 -40.74 -1.37 -1.10
CA GLU A 478 -41.36 -0.22 -0.40
C GLU A 478 -41.07 -0.17 1.13
N GLU A 479 -40.37 -1.17 1.68
CA GLU A 479 -40.05 -1.28 3.12
C GLU A 479 -38.59 -0.89 3.48
N GLN A 480 -37.71 -0.68 2.50
CA GLN A 480 -36.33 -0.22 2.72
C GLN A 480 -36.20 1.29 2.52
N ALA A 481 -35.43 1.97 3.37
CA ALA A 481 -35.10 3.38 3.18
C ALA A 481 -34.09 3.52 2.02
N PRO A 482 -34.35 4.36 1.00
CA PRO A 482 -33.41 4.58 -0.09
C PRO A 482 -32.17 5.35 0.40
N ILE A 483 -31.01 5.01 -0.15
CA ILE A 483 -29.78 5.79 0.02
C ILE A 483 -29.66 6.71 -1.19
N GLY A 484 -29.46 8.00 -1.02
CA GLY A 484 -29.49 8.95 -2.14
C GLY A 484 -29.15 10.38 -1.77
N SER A 485 -29.26 11.27 -2.75
CA SER A 485 -28.95 12.69 -2.58
C SER A 485 -29.96 13.39 -1.65
N PRO A 486 -29.51 14.15 -0.63
CA PRO A 486 -30.38 15.00 0.18
C PRO A 486 -31.14 16.08 -0.63
N ALA A 487 -30.76 16.33 -1.89
CA ALA A 487 -31.48 17.23 -2.78
C ALA A 487 -32.82 16.65 -3.26
N ASP A 488 -32.93 15.31 -3.36
CA ASP A 488 -34.10 14.59 -3.88
C ASP A 488 -35.05 14.11 -2.76
N ALA A 489 -34.93 14.68 -1.57
CA ALA A 489 -35.72 14.32 -0.38
C ALA A 489 -37.22 14.61 -0.51
N GLU A 490 -37.65 15.47 -1.44
CA GLU A 490 -39.08 15.70 -1.72
C GLU A 490 -39.69 14.54 -2.54
N GLU A 491 -38.88 13.87 -3.35
CA GLU A 491 -39.22 12.75 -4.23
C GLU A 491 -39.05 11.38 -3.55
N LEU A 492 -37.93 11.18 -2.83
CA LEU A 492 -37.54 9.89 -2.24
C LEU A 492 -38.09 9.64 -0.83
N GLY A 493 -38.39 10.70 -0.07
CA GLY A 493 -38.92 10.60 1.30
C GLY A 493 -38.00 11.20 2.37
N SER A 494 -38.56 11.46 3.55
CA SER A 494 -37.88 12.16 4.65
C SER A 494 -36.96 11.28 5.51
N ASP A 495 -36.93 10.00 5.22
CA ASP A 495 -36.23 8.91 5.89
C ASP A 495 -35.08 8.34 5.05
N LEU A 496 -34.71 9.01 3.95
CA LEU A 496 -33.56 8.65 3.12
C LEU A 496 -32.24 8.74 3.91
N VAL A 497 -31.25 7.94 3.48
CA VAL A 497 -29.87 7.98 4.00
C VAL A 497 -29.01 8.78 3.02
N ASP A 498 -28.20 9.71 3.52
CA ASP A 498 -27.34 10.57 2.70
C ASP A 498 -26.22 9.76 2.04
N GLU A 499 -26.26 9.65 0.71
CA GLU A 499 -25.26 8.92 -0.09
C GLU A 499 -23.83 9.47 0.01
N GLY A 500 -23.66 10.71 0.47
CA GLY A 500 -22.35 11.32 0.70
C GLY A 500 -21.73 10.94 2.05
N GLY A 501 -22.46 10.21 2.91
CA GLY A 501 -22.00 9.70 4.20
C GLY A 501 -22.14 8.18 4.33
N VAL A 502 -22.13 7.48 3.19
CA VAL A 502 -22.11 6.01 3.09
C VAL A 502 -21.00 5.63 2.11
N ALA A 503 -19.98 4.90 2.58
CA ALA A 503 -18.89 4.39 1.76
C ALA A 503 -19.33 3.18 0.90
N LEU A 504 -18.54 2.81 -0.11
CA LEU A 504 -18.81 1.58 -0.88
C LEU A 504 -18.61 0.34 0.00
N ALA A 505 -17.61 0.32 0.88
CA ALA A 505 -17.35 -0.79 1.79
C ALA A 505 -18.50 -1.06 2.78
N GLU A 506 -19.25 -0.04 3.20
CA GLU A 506 -20.40 -0.20 4.10
C GLU A 506 -21.63 -0.86 3.45
N VAL A 507 -21.64 -1.07 2.12
CA VAL A 507 -22.81 -1.60 1.38
C VAL A 507 -22.48 -2.66 0.30
N LEU A 508 -21.20 -2.92 0.06
CA LEU A 508 -20.66 -3.92 -0.84
C LEU A 508 -19.50 -4.61 -0.12
N GLU A 509 -19.81 -5.27 1.00
CA GLU A 509 -18.84 -5.87 1.93
C GLU A 509 -18.05 -7.00 1.25
N SER A 510 -18.68 -7.76 0.35
CA SER A 510 -18.10 -8.94 -0.29
C SER A 510 -18.19 -8.93 -1.82
N VAL A 511 -17.22 -9.59 -2.46
CA VAL A 511 -17.19 -9.80 -3.91
C VAL A 511 -18.47 -10.47 -4.39
N GLY A 512 -19.10 -9.88 -5.40
CA GLY A 512 -20.34 -10.38 -5.97
C GLY A 512 -21.60 -9.77 -5.36
N ASP A 513 -21.49 -8.98 -4.29
CA ASP A 513 -22.60 -8.17 -3.77
C ASP A 513 -23.19 -7.26 -4.86
N GLU A 514 -24.51 -7.12 -4.82
CA GLU A 514 -25.28 -6.35 -5.80
C GLU A 514 -25.94 -5.14 -5.14
N LEU A 515 -25.40 -3.96 -5.42
CA LEU A 515 -26.04 -2.69 -5.15
C LEU A 515 -26.93 -2.31 -6.33
N PHE A 516 -28.18 -1.97 -6.06
CA PHE A 516 -29.13 -1.54 -7.09
C PHE A 516 -29.09 -0.02 -7.20
N TYR A 517 -28.86 0.50 -8.40
CA TYR A 517 -28.90 1.94 -8.69
C TYR A 517 -29.99 2.24 -9.71
N VAL A 518 -30.86 3.20 -9.41
CA VAL A 518 -31.93 3.63 -10.31
C VAL A 518 -31.76 5.12 -10.59
N TYR A 519 -31.60 5.47 -11.86
CA TYR A 519 -31.58 6.85 -12.36
C TYR A 519 -32.84 7.12 -13.17
N ASP A 520 -33.39 8.33 -13.03
CA ASP A 520 -34.68 8.75 -13.57
C ASP A 520 -35.85 7.90 -13.03
N LEU A 521 -36.59 8.46 -12.06
CA LEU A 521 -37.73 7.80 -11.43
C LEU A 521 -38.96 7.64 -12.35
N GLU A 522 -39.00 8.31 -13.51
CA GLU A 522 -40.08 8.16 -14.50
C GLU A 522 -39.76 7.08 -15.55
N ASP A 523 -38.53 7.05 -16.07
CA ASP A 523 -38.08 6.11 -17.12
C ASP A 523 -37.41 4.83 -16.57
N GLU A 524 -37.02 4.82 -15.29
CA GLU A 524 -36.42 3.72 -14.54
C GLU A 524 -35.18 3.09 -15.22
N TRP A 525 -34.09 3.85 -15.36
CA TRP A 525 -32.81 3.30 -15.77
C TRP A 525 -32.17 2.51 -14.62
N ARG A 526 -32.57 1.24 -14.52
CA ARG A 526 -32.12 0.31 -13.49
C ARG A 526 -30.76 -0.31 -13.84
N HIS A 527 -29.81 -0.14 -12.95
CA HIS A 527 -28.49 -0.71 -12.99
C HIS A 527 -28.36 -1.75 -11.88
N VAL A 528 -27.72 -2.86 -12.20
CA VAL A 528 -27.15 -3.75 -11.18
C VAL A 528 -25.67 -3.47 -11.15
N ILE A 529 -25.21 -2.96 -10.01
CA ILE A 529 -23.82 -2.66 -9.74
C ILE A 529 -23.32 -3.83 -8.92
N ARG A 530 -22.62 -4.74 -9.58
CA ARG A 530 -22.00 -5.86 -8.88
C ARG A 530 -20.58 -5.49 -8.53
N LEU A 531 -20.21 -5.60 -7.26
CA LEU A 531 -18.81 -5.63 -6.88
C LEU A 531 -18.16 -6.82 -7.58
N GLU A 532 -17.16 -6.55 -8.41
CA GLU A 532 -16.54 -7.62 -9.19
C GLU A 532 -15.42 -8.36 -8.47
N SER A 533 -14.56 -7.78 -7.59
CA SER A 533 -13.88 -6.45 -7.66
C SER A 533 -13.04 -5.88 -6.44
N VAL A 534 -12.74 -6.62 -5.36
CA VAL A 534 -11.80 -6.41 -4.19
C VAL A 534 -10.37 -5.80 -4.28
N SER A 535 -9.98 -4.84 -5.12
CA SER A 535 -8.53 -4.42 -5.21
C SER A 535 -7.98 -3.63 -4.01
N PRO A 536 -6.67 -3.65 -3.71
CA PRO A 536 -6.03 -2.56 -2.96
C PRO A 536 -5.64 -1.36 -3.86
N LEU A 537 -5.02 -0.31 -3.32
CA LEU A 537 -4.85 0.99 -3.99
C LEU A 537 -3.48 1.22 -4.65
N GLY A 538 -3.42 1.25 -5.98
CA GLY A 538 -2.15 1.48 -6.71
C GLY A 538 -2.25 2.00 -8.15
N ALA A 539 -3.42 2.44 -8.61
CA ALA A 539 -3.52 3.25 -9.81
C ALA A 539 -4.74 4.17 -9.77
N ALA A 540 -4.61 5.41 -10.25
CA ALA A 540 -5.56 6.48 -9.97
C ALA A 540 -7.03 6.16 -10.37
N LEU A 541 -7.93 6.36 -9.41
CA LEU A 541 -9.37 6.09 -9.46
C LEU A 541 -10.16 7.41 -9.46
N PRO A 542 -11.39 7.47 -10.01
CA PRO A 542 -12.08 6.37 -10.66
C PRO A 542 -11.59 6.12 -12.10
N ARG A 543 -11.70 4.87 -12.58
CA ARG A 543 -11.36 4.49 -13.97
C ARG A 543 -12.35 3.50 -14.56
N CYS A 544 -12.27 3.26 -15.86
CA CYS A 544 -13.04 2.24 -16.58
C CYS A 544 -12.08 1.31 -17.33
N THR A 545 -12.00 0.05 -16.90
CA THR A 545 -11.10 -0.96 -17.47
C THR A 545 -11.78 -1.83 -18.53
N GLY A 546 -13.10 -1.81 -18.60
CA GLY A 546 -13.85 -2.48 -19.65
C GLY A 546 -15.21 -1.84 -19.87
N ALA A 547 -15.70 -1.90 -21.11
CA ALA A 547 -17.07 -1.53 -21.41
C ALA A 547 -17.57 -2.33 -22.61
N ARG A 548 -18.88 -2.41 -22.74
CA ARG A 548 -19.54 -2.86 -23.98
C ARG A 548 -20.83 -2.11 -24.19
N GLY A 549 -21.17 -1.92 -25.46
CA GLY A 549 -22.42 -1.30 -25.86
C GLY A 549 -22.35 0.21 -25.79
N ALA A 550 -22.81 0.85 -26.86
CA ALA A 550 -23.04 2.29 -26.87
C ALA A 550 -23.99 2.64 -25.71
N ALA A 551 -23.67 3.70 -24.95
CA ALA A 551 -24.56 4.17 -23.89
C ALA A 551 -25.89 4.64 -24.50
N PRO A 552 -27.03 4.42 -23.82
CA PRO A 552 -28.27 5.10 -24.17
C PRO A 552 -28.10 6.61 -24.08
N LEU A 553 -28.84 7.34 -24.91
CA LEU A 553 -28.91 8.79 -24.82
C LEU A 553 -29.63 9.18 -23.52
N ASP A 554 -29.14 10.21 -22.84
CA ASP A 554 -29.82 10.86 -21.71
C ASP A 554 -31.02 11.66 -22.24
N ALA A 555 -32.12 10.94 -22.51
CA ALA A 555 -33.30 11.46 -23.18
C ALA A 555 -34.55 10.61 -22.83
N PRO A 556 -35.75 11.23 -22.76
CA PRO A 556 -36.96 10.52 -22.31
C PRO A 556 -37.40 9.35 -23.20
N GLY A 557 -38.00 8.33 -22.57
CA GLY A 557 -38.57 7.13 -23.19
C GLY A 557 -37.89 5.81 -22.78
N GLY A 558 -36.90 5.85 -21.89
CA GLY A 558 -36.30 4.70 -21.22
C GLY A 558 -35.69 3.62 -22.14
N PRO A 559 -35.46 2.41 -21.61
CA PRO A 559 -34.84 1.30 -22.34
C PRO A 559 -35.56 0.89 -23.64
N ALA A 560 -36.88 1.13 -23.71
CA ALA A 560 -37.69 0.81 -24.89
C ALA A 560 -37.40 1.74 -26.07
N ALA A 561 -37.33 3.06 -25.84
CA ALA A 561 -36.97 4.02 -26.88
C ALA A 561 -35.56 3.78 -27.42
N TRP A 562 -34.61 3.48 -26.53
CA TRP A 562 -33.23 3.14 -26.92
C TRP A 562 -33.16 1.92 -27.85
N ALA A 563 -33.90 0.86 -27.56
CA ALA A 563 -33.94 -0.34 -28.40
C ALA A 563 -34.46 -0.06 -29.82
N ASP A 564 -35.41 0.85 -29.98
CA ASP A 564 -35.90 1.28 -31.29
C ASP A 564 -34.88 2.15 -32.05
N THR A 565 -34.17 3.06 -31.35
CA THR A 565 -33.05 3.84 -31.92
C THR A 565 -31.95 2.93 -32.45
N VAL A 566 -31.49 1.95 -31.65
CA VAL A 566 -30.48 0.96 -32.07
C VAL A 566 -30.93 0.17 -33.30
N ARG A 567 -32.20 -0.27 -33.33
CA ARG A 567 -32.78 -1.02 -34.45
C ARG A 567 -32.84 -0.18 -35.72
N ALA A 568 -33.17 1.11 -35.63
CA ALA A 568 -33.22 2.00 -36.80
C ALA A 568 -31.81 2.38 -37.29
N ALA A 569 -30.88 2.68 -36.39
CA ALA A 569 -29.50 3.05 -36.73
C ALA A 569 -28.68 1.89 -37.33
N THR A 570 -29.05 0.63 -37.10
CA THR A 570 -28.36 -0.56 -37.65
C THR A 570 -28.98 -1.14 -38.92
N ASP A 571 -30.15 -0.65 -39.37
CA ASP A 571 -30.79 -1.07 -40.63
C ASP A 571 -30.87 0.10 -41.63
N PRO A 572 -29.94 0.19 -42.61
CA PRO A 572 -29.98 1.21 -43.66
C PRO A 572 -31.20 1.16 -44.59
N SER A 573 -32.07 0.15 -44.46
CA SER A 573 -33.36 0.09 -45.15
C SER A 573 -34.55 0.57 -44.30
N SER A 574 -34.33 0.88 -43.02
CA SER A 574 -35.30 1.52 -42.15
C SER A 574 -35.66 2.92 -42.67
N ALA A 575 -36.94 3.28 -42.59
CA ALA A 575 -37.39 4.64 -42.92
C ALA A 575 -36.79 5.69 -41.96
N ASP A 576 -36.51 5.29 -40.73
CA ASP A 576 -36.11 6.15 -39.61
C ASP A 576 -34.57 6.18 -39.45
N HIS A 577 -33.82 5.52 -40.35
CA HIS A 577 -32.37 5.33 -40.24
C HIS A 577 -31.60 6.66 -40.13
N ALA A 578 -31.95 7.65 -40.96
CA ALA A 578 -31.27 8.95 -40.97
C ALA A 578 -31.57 9.79 -39.71
N GLU A 579 -32.77 9.65 -39.13
CA GLU A 579 -33.16 10.33 -37.89
C GLU A 579 -32.47 9.69 -36.68
N ALA A 580 -32.35 8.36 -36.66
CA ALA A 580 -31.60 7.65 -35.64
C ALA A 580 -30.09 7.95 -35.66
N LEU A 581 -29.49 8.14 -36.84
CA LEU A 581 -28.09 8.60 -36.95
C LEU A 581 -27.91 10.05 -36.46
N ASP A 582 -28.82 10.96 -36.82
CA ASP A 582 -28.78 12.37 -36.38
C ASP A 582 -28.92 12.49 -34.86
N ALA A 583 -29.83 11.71 -34.25
CA ALA A 583 -30.00 11.62 -32.79
C ALA A 583 -28.75 11.09 -32.06
N LEU A 584 -27.97 10.21 -32.71
CA LEU A 584 -26.68 9.72 -32.21
C LEU A 584 -25.52 10.69 -32.51
N GLY A 585 -25.77 11.86 -33.12
CA GLY A 585 -24.75 12.83 -33.53
C GLY A 585 -23.88 12.38 -34.70
N LEU A 586 -24.32 11.38 -35.48
CA LEU A 586 -23.57 10.77 -36.58
C LEU A 586 -23.95 11.37 -37.94
N ALA A 587 -22.98 11.38 -38.86
CA ALA A 587 -23.21 11.83 -40.24
C ALA A 587 -24.16 10.86 -40.99
N PRO A 588 -24.97 11.33 -41.97
CA PRO A 588 -25.95 10.50 -42.68
C PRO A 588 -25.37 9.28 -43.43
N GLU A 589 -24.08 9.32 -43.77
CA GLU A 589 -23.34 8.24 -44.41
C GLU A 589 -22.53 7.36 -43.43
N ALA A 590 -22.58 7.65 -42.13
CA ALA A 590 -21.84 6.90 -41.11
C ALA A 590 -22.52 5.57 -40.77
N THR A 591 -21.73 4.57 -40.38
CA THR A 591 -22.22 3.30 -39.83
C THR A 591 -22.13 3.31 -38.32
N PHE A 592 -23.26 3.11 -37.65
CA PHE A 592 -23.33 2.90 -36.21
C PHE A 592 -23.05 1.42 -35.86
N ASP A 593 -22.11 1.18 -34.94
CA ASP A 593 -21.93 -0.12 -34.29
C ASP A 593 -22.43 -0.03 -32.84
N PRO A 594 -23.58 -0.62 -32.49
CA PRO A 594 -24.16 -0.53 -31.16
C PRO A 594 -23.38 -1.32 -30.10
N ALA A 595 -22.40 -2.16 -30.50
CA ALA A 595 -21.50 -2.84 -29.58
C ALA A 595 -20.24 -2.02 -29.27
N SER A 596 -19.92 -1.01 -30.09
CA SER A 596 -18.72 -0.18 -29.95
C SER A 596 -18.82 0.80 -28.77
N VAL A 597 -17.67 1.11 -28.17
CA VAL A 597 -17.52 2.03 -27.04
C VAL A 597 -16.09 2.57 -27.01
N ASP A 598 -15.92 3.86 -26.68
CA ASP A 598 -14.61 4.50 -26.50
C ASP A 598 -14.25 4.49 -25.00
N VAL A 599 -13.55 3.44 -24.56
CA VAL A 599 -13.10 3.28 -23.17
C VAL A 599 -12.10 4.38 -22.78
N ASP A 600 -11.23 4.79 -23.71
CA ASP A 600 -10.34 5.94 -23.48
C ASP A 600 -11.15 7.23 -23.30
N GLY A 601 -12.27 7.37 -24.02
CA GLY A 601 -13.23 8.46 -23.87
C GLY A 601 -13.90 8.49 -22.50
N ILE A 602 -14.33 7.33 -22.01
CA ILE A 602 -14.88 7.19 -20.66
C ILE A 602 -13.82 7.56 -19.62
N ASN A 603 -12.58 7.05 -19.75
CA ASN A 603 -11.49 7.39 -18.84
C ASN A 603 -11.10 8.88 -18.85
N ARG A 604 -11.18 9.56 -20.01
CA ARG A 604 -11.01 11.03 -20.07
C ARG A 604 -12.10 11.78 -19.31
N SER A 605 -13.35 11.28 -19.29
CA SER A 605 -14.44 11.86 -18.50
C SER A 605 -14.29 11.56 -17.01
N LEU A 606 -14.00 10.31 -16.62
CA LEU A 606 -13.78 9.91 -15.22
C LEU A 606 -12.57 10.63 -14.60
N GLY A 607 -11.56 10.97 -15.40
CA GLY A 607 -10.44 11.81 -14.99
C GLY A 607 -10.84 13.20 -14.44
N LEU A 608 -12.07 13.67 -14.68
CA LEU A 608 -12.57 14.92 -14.10
C LEU A 608 -12.86 14.79 -12.59
N LEU A 609 -13.21 13.60 -12.11
CA LEU A 609 -13.41 13.36 -10.66
C LEU A 609 -12.07 13.34 -9.91
N ARG A 610 -10.99 12.92 -10.57
CA ARG A 610 -9.61 12.93 -10.03
C ARG A 610 -8.99 14.30 -9.89
N ALA A 611 -9.61 15.33 -10.48
CA ALA A 611 -9.12 16.70 -10.51
C ALA A 611 -10.04 17.67 -9.75
N ALA A 612 -10.92 17.11 -8.90
CA ALA A 612 -11.88 17.81 -8.06
C ALA A 612 -11.59 17.70 -6.56
N VAL A 613 -10.50 17.00 -6.20
CA VAL A 613 -9.83 16.99 -4.88
C VAL A 613 -8.62 17.92 -4.97
#